data_AF-A0A918FQF0-F1
#
_entry.id   AF-A0A918FQF0-F1
#
_cell.length_a   1.000
_cell.length_b   1.000
_cell.length_c   1.000
_cell.angle_alpha   90.00
_cell.angle_beta   90.00
_cell.angle_gamma   90.00
#
_symmetry.space_group_name_H-M   'P 1'
#
loop_
_entity.id
_entity.type
_entity.pdbx_description
1 polymer ?
#
loop_
_entity_poly.entity_id
_entity_poly.type
_entity_poly.pdbx_seq_one_letter_code
_entity_poly.pdbx_strand_id
1 'polypeptide(L)'
;MTYRKRMEWPPHVRQMVGEELRLAHEAAQAAEVAFKIRVYIAVEQGLTTREVAEHIGISQAAASKYRIQGEAAYRARQTAAE
;
A
#
# COMPACT_ATOMS: atom_id res chain seq x y z
N MET A 1 -23.55 27.22 20.56
CA MET A 1 -22.42 26.33 20.27
C MET A 1 -22.66 25.04 21.05
N THR A 2 -23.24 24.01 20.43
CA THR A 2 -23.56 22.74 21.11
C THR A 2 -22.29 21.92 21.23
N TYR A 3 -21.73 21.84 22.44
CA TYR A 3 -20.61 20.95 22.74
C TYR A 3 -21.09 19.50 22.57
N ARG A 4 -20.68 18.82 21.49
CA ARG A 4 -20.80 17.35 21.43
C ARG A 4 -19.85 16.78 22.47
N LYS A 5 -20.40 16.28 23.58
CA LYS A 5 -19.64 15.50 24.57
C LYS A 5 -18.96 14.35 23.81
N ARG A 6 -17.63 14.27 23.85
CA ARG A 6 -16.90 13.13 23.28
C ARG A 6 -17.40 11.89 24.02
N MET A 7 -18.00 10.97 23.27
CA MET A 7 -18.43 9.70 23.80
C MET A 7 -17.17 8.89 24.14
N GLU A 8 -16.96 8.62 25.42
CA GLU A 8 -15.84 7.78 25.86
C GLU A 8 -16.25 6.32 25.77
N TRP A 9 -15.57 5.58 24.90
CA TRP A 9 -15.84 4.17 24.73
C TRP A 9 -15.27 3.37 25.92
N PRO A 10 -15.91 2.27 26.33
CA PRO A 10 -15.35 1.37 27.34
C PRO A 10 -13.94 0.91 26.94
N PRO A 11 -13.03 0.64 27.91
CA PRO A 11 -11.64 0.30 27.62
C PRO A 11 -11.47 -0.89 26.65
N HIS A 12 -12.28 -1.94 26.80
CA HIS A 12 -12.22 -3.11 25.92
C HIS A 12 -12.62 -2.77 24.46
N VAL A 13 -13.58 -1.86 24.26
CA VAL A 13 -13.97 -1.41 22.92
C VAL A 13 -12.86 -0.56 22.30
N ARG A 14 -12.22 0.31 23.09
CA ARG A 14 -11.05 1.09 22.61
C ARG A 14 -9.90 0.20 22.19
N GLN A 15 -9.62 -0.87 22.95
CA GLN A 15 -8.58 -1.84 22.62
C GLN A 15 -8.92 -2.59 21.33
N MET A 16 -10.15 -3.09 21.20
CA MET A 16 -10.61 -3.80 19.99
C MET A 16 -10.44 -2.94 18.74
N VAL A 17 -10.86 -1.68 18.77
CA VAL A 17 -10.74 -0.77 17.62
C VAL A 17 -9.29 -0.40 17.32
N GLY A 18 -8.45 -0.30 18.35
CA GLY A 18 -7.01 -0.14 18.16
C GLY A 18 -6.40 -1.31 17.38
N GLU A 19 -6.76 -2.55 17.75
CA GLU A 19 -6.31 -3.76 17.05
C GLU A 19 -6.87 -3.84 15.62
N GLU A 20 -8.15 -3.55 15.43
CA GLU A 20 -8.76 -3.52 14.09
C GLU A 20 -8.06 -2.50 13.17
N LEU A 21 -7.77 -1.31 13.69
CA LEU A 21 -7.02 -0.29 12.94
C LEU A 21 -5.61 -0.75 12.60
N ARG A 22 -4.91 -1.41 13.53
CA ARG A 22 -3.58 -1.97 13.29
C ARG A 22 -3.62 -3.00 12.17
N LEU A 23 -4.54 -3.96 12.23
CA LEU A 23 -4.71 -4.99 11.21
C LEU A 23 -5.06 -4.40 9.83
N ALA A 24 -5.96 -3.41 9.80
CA ALA A 24 -6.31 -2.72 8.56
C ALA A 24 -5.10 -1.97 7.97
N HIS A 25 -4.28 -1.34 8.82
CA HIS A 25 -3.07 -0.65 8.39
C HIS A 25 -2.04 -1.63 7.81
N GLU A 26 -1.79 -2.75 8.49
CA GLU A 26 -0.87 -3.80 8.02
C GLU A 26 -1.33 -4.38 6.68
N ALA A 27 -2.63 -4.66 6.53
CA ALA A 27 -3.21 -5.13 5.27
C ALA A 27 -3.05 -4.09 4.15
N ALA A 28 -3.27 -2.80 4.44
CA ALA A 28 -3.10 -1.72 3.48
C ALA A 28 -1.64 -1.57 3.03
N GLN A 29 -0.69 -1.64 3.96
CA GLN A 29 0.74 -1.62 3.65
C GLN A 29 1.15 -2.81 2.79
N ALA A 30 0.68 -4.02 3.12
CA ALA A 30 0.98 -5.23 2.35
C ALA A 30 0.41 -5.13 0.92
N ALA A 31 -0.81 -4.61 0.78
CA ALA A 31 -1.44 -4.36 -0.52
C ALA A 31 -0.67 -3.33 -1.35
N GLU A 32 -0.20 -2.25 -0.72
CA GLU A 32 0.61 -1.22 -1.39
C GLU A 32 1.93 -1.80 -1.92
N VAL A 33 2.63 -2.61 -1.12
CA VAL A 33 3.86 -3.29 -1.54
C VAL A 33 3.59 -4.23 -2.71
N ALA A 34 2.54 -5.05 -2.62
CA ALA A 34 2.16 -5.96 -3.70
C ALA A 34 1.80 -5.21 -5.00
N PHE A 35 1.14 -4.06 -4.88
CA PHE A 35 0.84 -3.21 -6.03
C PHE A 35 2.10 -2.69 -6.72
N LYS A 36 3.07 -2.19 -5.96
CA LYS A 36 4.35 -1.71 -6.52
C LYS A 36 5.12 -2.82 -7.22
N ILE A 37 5.12 -4.04 -6.66
CA ILE A 37 5.72 -5.22 -7.32
C ILE A 37 5.02 -5.50 -8.66
N ARG A 38 3.68 -5.40 -8.74
CA ARG A 38 2.96 -5.58 -10.00
C ARG A 38 3.29 -4.50 -11.04
N VAL A 39 3.48 -3.25 -10.60
CA VAL A 39 3.95 -2.16 -11.47
C VAL A 39 5.34 -2.49 -12.05
N TYR A 40 6.26 -2.96 -11.21
CA TYR A 40 7.57 -3.43 -11.67
C TYR A 40 7.44 -4.56 -12.70
N ILE A 41 6.69 -5.62 -12.38
CA ILE A 41 6.49 -6.76 -13.29
C ILE A 41 5.87 -6.31 -14.62
N ALA A 42 4.87 -5.42 -14.60
CA ALA A 42 4.26 -4.91 -15.82
C ALA A 42 5.27 -4.22 -16.73
N VAL A 43 6.20 -3.45 -16.16
CA VAL A 43 7.27 -2.81 -16.92
C VAL A 43 8.27 -3.85 -17.47
N GLU A 44 8.63 -4.86 -16.68
CA GLU A 44 9.50 -5.95 -17.15
C GLU A 44 8.85 -6.78 -18.28
N GLN A 45 7.51 -6.84 -18.33
CA GLN A 45 6.74 -7.49 -19.40
C GLN A 45 6.57 -6.60 -20.64
N GLY A 46 7.16 -5.40 -20.66
CA GLY A 46 7.25 -4.55 -21.84
C GLY A 46 6.36 -3.30 -21.83
N LEU A 47 5.58 -3.05 -20.77
CA LEU A 47 4.86 -1.78 -20.66
C LEU A 47 5.83 -0.65 -20.32
N THR A 48 5.60 0.52 -20.92
CA THR A 48 6.30 1.74 -20.52
C THR A 48 5.70 2.32 -19.23
N THR A 49 6.49 3.09 -18.50
CA THR A 49 5.98 3.81 -17.31
C THR A 49 4.86 4.80 -17.63
N ARG A 50 4.80 5.29 -18.87
CA ARG A 50 3.72 6.14 -19.37
C ARG A 50 2.42 5.34 -19.52
N GLU A 51 2.46 4.20 -20.20
CA GLU A 51 1.29 3.33 -20.36
C GLU A 51 0.75 2.86 -19.01
N VAL A 52 1.63 2.44 -18.10
CA VAL A 52 1.22 2.07 -16.74
C VAL A 52 0.50 3.22 -16.04
N ALA A 53 1.06 4.44 -16.11
CA ALA A 53 0.47 5.63 -15.51
C ALA A 53 -0.92 5.95 -16.09
N GLU A 54 -1.09 5.84 -17.41
CA GLU A 54 -2.35 6.02 -18.11
C GLU A 54 -3.39 4.96 -17.70
N HIS A 55 -3.00 3.68 -17.60
CA HIS A 55 -3.89 2.58 -17.25
C HIS A 55 -4.50 2.70 -15.85
N ILE A 56 -3.73 3.19 -14.88
CA ILE A 56 -4.13 3.24 -13.46
C ILE A 56 -4.50 4.65 -12.98
N GLY A 57 -4.39 5.66 -13.85
CA GLY A 57 -4.76 7.05 -13.54
C GLY A 57 -3.82 7.75 -12.56
N ILE A 58 -2.51 7.54 -12.67
CA ILE A 58 -1.50 8.25 -11.85
C ILE A 58 -0.53 9.05 -12.73
N SER A 59 0.33 9.85 -12.11
CA SER A 59 1.39 10.54 -12.85
C SER A 59 2.50 9.56 -13.28
N GLN A 60 3.14 9.84 -14.41
CA GLN A 60 4.30 9.05 -14.88
C GLN A 60 5.44 9.03 -13.85
N ALA A 61 5.65 10.14 -13.12
CA ALA A 61 6.63 10.21 -12.04
C ALA A 61 6.31 9.23 -10.90
N ALA A 62 5.04 9.11 -10.52
CA ALA A 62 4.59 8.14 -9.53
C ALA A 62 4.77 6.69 -10.02
N ALA A 63 4.43 6.40 -11.28
CA ALA A 63 4.66 5.08 -11.88
C ALA A 63 6.15 4.70 -11.90
N SER A 64 7.03 5.64 -12.26
CA SER A 64 8.48 5.43 -12.24
C SER A 64 8.99 5.14 -10.82
N LYS A 65 8.53 5.89 -9.82
CA LYS A 65 8.85 5.65 -8.41
C LYS A 65 8.37 4.27 -7.95
N TYR A 66 7.14 3.88 -8.29
CA TYR A 66 6.57 2.60 -7.91
C TYR A 66 7.29 1.43 -8.55
N ARG A 67 7.74 1.55 -9.80
CA ARG A 67 8.60 0.56 -10.45
C ARG A 67 9.87 0.30 -9.64
N ILE A 68 10.60 1.34 -9.25
CA ILE A 68 11.85 1.22 -8.48
C ILE A 68 11.60 0.57 -7.12
N GLN A 69 10.54 1.02 -6.42
CA GLN A 69 10.17 0.44 -5.13
C GLN A 69 9.71 -1.03 -5.26
N GLY A 70 9.02 -1.36 -6.35
CA GLY A 70 8.57 -2.71 -6.68
C GLY A 70 9.72 -3.66 -6.96
N GLU A 71 10.73 -3.22 -7.70
CA GLU A 71 11.95 -4.00 -7.98
C GLU A 71 12.67 -4.38 -6.67
N ALA A 72 12.89 -3.40 -5.79
CA ALA A 72 13.53 -3.64 -4.50
C ALA A 72 12.72 -4.63 -3.63
N ALA A 73 11.41 -4.45 -3.56
CA ALA A 73 10.53 -5.34 -2.79
C ALA A 73 10.44 -6.75 -3.38
N TYR A 74 10.49 -6.88 -4.71
CA TYR A 74 10.49 -8.17 -5.40
C TYR A 74 11.76 -8.96 -5.10
N ARG A 75 12.94 -8.31 -5.20
CA ARG A 75 14.23 -8.93 -4.84
C ARG A 75 14.28 -9.39 -3.39
N ALA A 76 13.81 -8.54 -2.46
CA ALA A 76 13.77 -8.89 -1.04
C ALA A 76 12.92 -10.14 -0.74
N ARG A 77 11.85 -10.38 -1.53
CA ARG A 77 11.02 -11.59 -1.40
C ARG A 77 11.70 -12.84 -1.95
N GLN A 78 12.46 -12.72 -3.03
CA GLN A 78 13.20 -13.85 -3.59
C GLN A 78 14.26 -14.35 -2.60
N THR A 79 15.02 -13.43 -2.00
CA THR A 79 16.05 -13.77 -1.00
C THR A 79 15.50 -14.32 0.31
N ALA A 80 14.23 -14.05 0.62
CA ALA A 80 13.58 -14.58 1.82
C ALA A 80 12.94 -15.96 1.60
N ALA A 81 12.84 -16.41 0.35
CA ALA A 81 12.30 -17.71 -0.03
C ALA A 81 13.40 -18.76 -0.31
N GLU A 82 14.66 -18.33 -0.39
CA GLU A 82 15.87 -19.17 -0.40
C GLU A 82 16.37 -19.44 1.02
#